data_AF-A0A2E3SAM9-F1
#
_entry.id   AF-A0A2E3SAM9-F1
#
_cell.length_a   1.000
_cell.length_b   1.000
_cell.length_c   1.000
_cell.angle_alpha   90.00
_cell.angle_beta   90.00
_cell.angle_gamma   90.00
#
_symmetry.space_group_name_H-M   'P 1'
#
loop_
_entity.id
_entity.type
_entity.pdbx_description
1 polymer ?
#
loop_
_entity_poly.entity_id
_entity_poly.type
_entity_poly.pdbx_seq_one_letter_code
_entity_poly.pdbx_strand_id
1 'polypeptide(L)'
;MKFLYYFKVLTLLIGSTIYAQIDANSVMGLPTGTLAEISAITEAQQGSIAFATDTNKIYKFDGSSWNEVANGNTPSVYFGFFTISSMGPQTITGLPFQPSQISFVAHANVESSTLNADNGIRNNERGLANSFGTSNGFARTDGVTITQQTIYVGGHGNSINDISRYASSSHCIGLRYGNQNGDNLGLTTASLIAFNLGGFTINVDNFSDSVVVLFQAYD
;
A
#
# COMPACT_ATOMS: atom_id res chain seq x y z
N MET A 1 -33.38 -81.09 -8.60
CA MET A 1 -33.46 -80.19 -9.77
C MET A 1 -33.62 -78.77 -9.22
N LYS A 2 -32.56 -77.98 -9.00
CA LYS A 2 -31.74 -77.29 -10.00
C LYS A 2 -32.58 -76.60 -11.08
N PHE A 3 -33.42 -75.62 -10.73
CA PHE A 3 -33.94 -74.63 -11.70
C PHE A 3 -34.52 -73.36 -11.07
N LEU A 4 -34.07 -72.98 -9.87
CA LEU A 4 -34.45 -71.70 -9.25
C LEU A 4 -33.21 -70.88 -8.87
N TYR A 5 -32.19 -70.92 -9.73
CA TYR A 5 -30.89 -70.25 -9.51
C TYR A 5 -30.58 -69.16 -10.55
N TYR A 6 -31.50 -68.86 -11.48
CA TYR A 6 -31.18 -68.03 -12.67
C TYR A 6 -32.32 -67.12 -13.14
N PHE A 7 -33.13 -66.57 -12.24
CA PHE A 7 -34.02 -65.47 -12.62
C PHE A 7 -33.70 -64.23 -11.80
N LYS A 8 -33.05 -63.27 -12.48
CA LYS A 8 -32.65 -61.93 -12.00
C LYS A 8 -31.36 -61.91 -11.17
N VAL A 9 -30.27 -62.49 -11.66
CA VAL A 9 -29.27 -61.74 -12.46
C VAL A 9 -29.92 -60.67 -13.36
N LEU A 10 -30.32 -59.54 -12.79
CA LEU A 10 -30.51 -58.31 -13.55
C LEU A 10 -30.35 -57.12 -12.60
N THR A 11 -29.13 -56.61 -12.61
CA THR A 11 -28.81 -55.19 -12.48
C THR A 11 -29.28 -54.50 -11.20
N LEU A 12 -28.41 -54.47 -10.20
CA LEU A 12 -28.35 -53.33 -9.29
C LEU A 12 -26.92 -53.11 -8.76
N LEU A 13 -25.97 -52.93 -9.70
CA LEU A 13 -24.86 -52.01 -9.42
C LEU A 13 -25.47 -50.60 -9.39
N ILE A 14 -25.97 -50.18 -8.25
CA ILE A 14 -26.07 -48.75 -7.96
C ILE A 14 -24.91 -48.48 -7.02
N GLY A 15 -23.77 -48.09 -7.59
CA GLY A 15 -22.75 -47.40 -6.84
C GLY A 15 -23.40 -46.16 -6.26
N SER A 16 -23.74 -46.20 -4.97
CA SER A 16 -24.11 -45.00 -4.24
C SER A 16 -22.83 -44.17 -4.13
N THR A 17 -22.66 -43.20 -5.03
CA THR A 17 -21.79 -42.07 -4.75
C THR A 17 -22.44 -41.31 -3.59
N ILE A 18 -22.04 -41.66 -2.37
CA ILE A 18 -22.36 -40.88 -1.19
C ILE A 18 -21.51 -39.63 -1.32
N TYR A 19 -22.10 -38.53 -1.80
CA TYR A 19 -21.48 -37.23 -1.58
C TYR A 19 -21.45 -37.05 -0.07
N ALA A 20 -20.26 -37.02 0.53
CA ALA A 20 -20.10 -36.51 1.88
C ALA A 20 -20.45 -35.02 1.83
N GLN A 21 -21.74 -34.72 1.94
CA GLN A 21 -22.22 -33.35 2.02
C GLN A 21 -22.09 -32.94 3.47
N ILE A 22 -21.29 -31.90 3.71
CA ILE A 22 -21.28 -31.17 4.98
C ILE A 22 -22.74 -30.76 5.23
N ASP A 23 -23.32 -31.21 6.35
CA ASP A 23 -24.70 -30.84 6.75
C ASP A 23 -24.88 -29.32 6.68
N ALA A 24 -26.10 -28.84 6.46
CA ALA A 24 -26.41 -27.43 6.28
C ALA A 24 -25.94 -26.53 7.45
N ASN A 25 -25.63 -27.12 8.61
CA ASN A 25 -25.09 -26.46 9.80
C ASN A 25 -23.72 -26.99 10.23
N SER A 26 -23.07 -27.83 9.42
CA SER A 26 -21.76 -28.40 9.75
C SER A 26 -20.68 -27.34 9.52
N VAL A 27 -20.49 -26.54 10.56
CA VAL A 27 -19.39 -25.60 10.71
C VAL A 27 -18.33 -26.22 11.61
N MET A 28 -17.05 -26.03 11.26
CA MET A 28 -15.97 -26.33 12.20
C MET A 28 -16.06 -25.32 13.36
N GLY A 29 -16.29 -25.82 14.58
CA GLY A 29 -16.24 -24.99 15.77
C GLY A 29 -14.81 -24.57 16.10
N LEU A 30 -14.65 -23.34 16.59
CA LEU A 30 -13.38 -22.86 17.14
C LEU A 30 -13.45 -22.91 18.67
N PRO A 31 -12.32 -23.15 19.38
CA PRO A 31 -12.23 -22.86 20.81
C PRO A 31 -12.60 -21.40 21.07
N THR A 32 -13.39 -21.15 22.11
CA THR A 32 -13.91 -19.81 22.42
C THR A 32 -13.59 -19.39 23.85
N GLY A 33 -13.38 -18.09 24.07
CA GLY A 33 -13.17 -17.47 25.38
C GLY A 33 -13.20 -15.95 25.23
N THR A 34 -13.05 -15.21 26.32
CA THR A 34 -12.75 -13.78 26.26
C THR A 34 -11.34 -13.56 25.72
N LEU A 35 -11.05 -12.37 25.18
CA LEU A 35 -9.69 -12.04 24.75
C LEU A 35 -8.68 -12.20 25.89
N ALA A 36 -9.06 -11.82 27.12
CA ALA A 36 -8.20 -11.98 28.28
C ALA A 36 -7.84 -13.45 28.57
N GLU A 37 -8.82 -14.35 28.47
CA GLU A 37 -8.59 -15.79 28.65
C GLU A 37 -7.72 -16.35 27.53
N ILE A 38 -7.98 -15.97 26.27
CA ILE A 38 -7.19 -16.42 25.11
C ILE A 38 -5.75 -15.94 25.23
N SER A 39 -5.53 -14.65 25.49
CA SER A 39 -4.21 -14.04 25.62
C SER A 39 -3.40 -14.59 26.80
N ALA A 40 -4.04 -15.17 27.82
CA ALA A 40 -3.37 -15.82 28.94
C ALA A 40 -2.81 -17.22 28.58
N ILE A 41 -3.20 -17.80 27.45
CA ILE A 41 -2.70 -19.12 27.00
C ILE A 41 -1.33 -18.93 26.34
N THR A 42 -0.27 -19.23 27.08
CA THR A 42 1.13 -19.11 26.59
C THR A 42 1.70 -20.40 26.01
N GLU A 43 1.10 -21.56 26.29
CA GLU A 43 1.57 -22.89 25.85
C GLU A 43 0.85 -23.41 24.59
N ALA A 44 0.14 -22.56 23.87
CA ALA A 44 -0.52 -22.94 22.62
C ALA A 44 0.49 -23.35 21.54
N GLN A 45 0.12 -24.28 20.66
CA GLN A 45 0.94 -24.59 19.50
C GLN A 45 0.85 -23.46 18.46
N GLN A 46 1.97 -23.13 17.81
CA GLN A 46 1.96 -22.17 16.70
C GLN A 46 0.93 -22.58 15.65
N GLY A 47 0.12 -21.62 15.20
CA GLY A 47 -0.98 -21.85 14.27
C GLY A 47 -2.32 -22.21 14.94
N SER A 48 -2.37 -22.35 16.27
CA SER A 48 -3.64 -22.50 17.00
C SER A 48 -4.56 -21.31 16.74
N ILE A 49 -5.87 -21.58 16.65
CA ILE A 49 -6.90 -20.57 16.38
C ILE A 49 -7.93 -20.60 17.51
N ALA A 50 -8.37 -19.43 17.95
CA ALA A 50 -9.43 -19.25 18.93
C ALA A 50 -10.33 -18.07 18.55
N PHE A 51 -11.58 -18.08 19.00
CA PHE A 51 -12.54 -17.01 18.81
C PHE A 51 -12.80 -16.27 20.13
N ALA A 52 -12.53 -14.96 20.14
CA ALA A 52 -12.78 -14.09 21.28
C ALA A 52 -14.25 -13.63 21.29
N THR A 53 -15.01 -14.03 22.31
CA THR A 53 -16.46 -13.80 22.41
C THR A 53 -16.83 -12.37 22.80
N ASP A 54 -15.93 -11.66 23.46
CA ASP A 54 -16.08 -10.26 23.88
C ASP A 54 -15.75 -9.28 22.76
N THR A 55 -14.84 -9.64 21.85
CA THR A 55 -14.45 -8.79 20.71
C THR A 55 -14.98 -9.27 19.36
N ASN A 56 -15.63 -10.43 19.31
CA ASN A 56 -16.16 -11.09 18.11
C ASN A 56 -15.10 -11.30 17.01
N LYS A 57 -13.88 -11.67 17.40
CA LYS A 57 -12.71 -11.75 16.52
C LYS A 57 -12.00 -13.09 16.61
N ILE A 58 -11.37 -13.50 15.52
CA ILE A 58 -10.53 -14.70 15.46
C ILE A 58 -9.09 -14.30 15.76
N TYR A 59 -8.44 -15.06 16.64
CA TYR A 59 -7.03 -14.92 16.98
C TYR A 59 -6.25 -16.16 16.55
N LYS A 60 -5.02 -15.96 16.13
CA LYS A 60 -4.05 -17.01 15.80
C LYS A 60 -2.83 -16.87 16.69
N PHE A 61 -2.38 -17.97 17.27
CA PHE A 61 -1.13 -18.02 18.01
C PHE A 61 0.07 -18.09 17.05
N ASP A 62 1.02 -17.17 17.16
CA ASP A 62 2.23 -17.14 16.32
C ASP A 62 3.41 -17.97 16.87
N GLY A 63 3.23 -18.58 18.05
CA GLY A 63 4.26 -19.28 18.80
C GLY A 63 4.73 -18.52 20.04
N SER A 64 4.34 -17.25 20.20
CA SER A 64 4.65 -16.40 21.35
C SER A 64 3.43 -15.61 21.83
N SER A 65 2.57 -15.15 20.92
CA SER A 65 1.43 -14.27 21.20
C SER A 65 0.21 -14.60 20.35
N TRP A 66 -0.96 -14.21 20.83
CA TRP A 66 -2.23 -14.30 20.10
C TRP A 66 -2.45 -13.01 19.29
N ASN A 67 -2.45 -13.13 17.97
CA ASN A 67 -2.67 -12.03 17.04
C ASN A 67 -4.03 -12.15 16.37
N GLU A 68 -4.73 -11.04 16.20
CA GLU A 68 -5.99 -11.01 15.49
C GLU A 68 -5.79 -11.35 14.00
N VAL A 69 -6.62 -12.23 13.45
CA VAL A 69 -6.52 -12.72 12.05
C VAL A 69 -7.11 -11.72 11.05
N ALA A 70 -8.02 -10.85 11.49
CA ALA A 70 -8.63 -9.83 10.64
C ALA A 70 -9.04 -8.62 11.49
N ASN A 71 -8.11 -7.68 11.69
CA ASN A 71 -8.44 -6.41 12.32
C ASN A 71 -9.26 -5.53 11.37
N GLY A 72 -10.56 -5.81 11.29
CA GLY A 72 -11.51 -5.05 10.46
C GLY A 72 -11.65 -3.58 10.84
N ASN A 73 -11.03 -3.14 11.94
CA ASN A 73 -11.08 -1.76 12.43
C ASN A 73 -9.82 -0.95 12.10
N THR A 74 -8.73 -1.57 11.65
CA THR A 74 -7.54 -0.86 11.15
C THR A 74 -7.55 -0.87 9.63
N PRO A 75 -7.60 0.29 8.96
CA PRO A 75 -7.57 0.32 7.51
C PRO A 75 -6.22 -0.24 7.04
N SER A 76 -6.24 -1.13 6.04
CA SER A 76 -5.01 -1.65 5.40
C SER A 76 -4.42 -0.69 4.37
N VAL A 77 -5.14 0.40 4.07
CA VAL A 77 -4.72 1.45 3.14
C VAL A 77 -5.03 2.81 3.76
N TYR A 78 -4.07 3.72 3.74
CA TYR A 78 -4.23 5.09 4.21
C TYR A 78 -3.86 6.09 3.11
N PHE A 79 -4.76 7.01 2.81
CA PHE A 79 -4.55 8.09 1.85
C PHE A 79 -4.19 9.36 2.60
N GLY A 80 -3.14 10.04 2.17
CA GLY A 80 -2.73 11.29 2.79
C GLY A 80 -1.98 12.19 1.84
N PHE A 81 -1.52 13.32 2.37
CA PHE A 81 -0.65 14.24 1.66
C PHE A 81 0.32 14.90 2.63
N PHE A 82 1.41 15.42 2.10
CA PHE A 82 2.36 16.28 2.82
C PHE A 82 3.01 17.26 1.83
N THR A 83 3.72 18.26 2.35
CA THR A 83 4.44 19.24 1.53
C THR A 83 5.93 19.08 1.72
N ILE A 84 6.66 18.90 0.62
CA ILE A 84 8.11 19.10 0.59
C ILE A 84 8.33 20.62 0.56
N SER A 85 9.05 21.16 1.55
CA SER A 85 9.26 22.61 1.72
C SER A 85 10.73 22.99 1.95
N SER A 86 11.61 22.00 2.08
CA SER A 86 13.05 22.20 2.29
C SER A 86 13.83 20.92 2.01
N MET A 87 15.16 21.03 1.88
CA MET A 87 16.06 19.88 1.90
C MET A 87 16.11 19.20 3.27
N GLY A 88 16.59 17.96 3.31
CA GLY A 88 16.82 17.17 4.51
C GLY A 88 15.70 16.19 4.83
N PRO A 89 15.78 15.53 6.01
CA PRO A 89 14.80 14.54 6.43
C PRO A 89 13.45 15.18 6.79
N GLN A 90 12.37 14.56 6.35
CA GLN A 90 11.00 14.89 6.74
C GLN A 90 10.28 13.63 7.24
N THR A 91 9.73 13.70 8.46
CA THR A 91 8.99 12.58 9.07
C THR A 91 7.49 12.85 8.99
N ILE A 92 6.78 11.94 8.33
CA ILE A 92 5.33 11.93 8.23
C ILE A 92 4.81 10.99 9.32
N THR A 93 3.84 11.46 10.10
CA THR A 93 3.25 10.74 11.24
C THR A 93 1.73 10.72 11.15
N GLY A 94 1.07 9.97 12.03
CA GLY A 94 -0.39 9.92 12.12
C GLY A 94 -1.05 8.84 11.24
N LEU A 95 -0.25 7.92 10.68
CA LEU A 95 -0.79 6.73 10.03
C LEU A 95 -1.24 5.74 11.11
N PRO A 96 -2.31 4.96 10.86
CA PRO A 96 -2.85 4.00 11.84
C PRO A 96 -2.04 2.69 11.94
N PHE A 97 -1.00 2.52 11.13
CA PHE A 97 -0.12 1.35 11.06
C PHE A 97 1.31 1.77 10.66
N GLN A 98 2.26 0.85 10.79
CA GLN A 98 3.58 0.98 10.19
C GLN A 98 3.50 0.55 8.73
N PRO A 99 3.70 1.43 7.74
CA PRO A 99 3.59 1.03 6.35
C PRO A 99 4.69 0.04 5.96
N SER A 100 4.38 -0.87 5.04
CA SER A 100 5.37 -1.70 4.34
C SER A 100 5.61 -1.23 2.90
N GLN A 101 4.68 -0.44 2.34
CA GLN A 101 4.79 0.14 1.00
C GLN A 101 3.99 1.44 0.90
N ILE A 102 4.48 2.36 0.07
CA ILE A 102 3.85 3.65 -0.19
C ILE A 102 3.95 3.97 -1.68
N SER A 103 2.86 4.42 -2.29
CA SER A 103 2.86 5.06 -3.60
C SER A 103 2.75 6.58 -3.44
N PHE A 104 3.45 7.32 -4.30
CA PHE A 104 3.52 8.78 -4.28
C PHE A 104 3.11 9.35 -5.64
N VAL A 105 2.37 10.46 -5.60
CA VAL A 105 2.08 11.29 -6.78
C VAL A 105 2.38 12.74 -6.42
N ALA A 106 3.15 13.42 -7.27
CA ALA A 106 3.48 14.83 -7.12
C ALA A 106 3.33 15.56 -8.46
N HIS A 107 2.86 16.80 -8.41
CA HIS A 107 2.69 17.64 -9.59
C HIS A 107 3.57 18.89 -9.46
N ALA A 108 4.35 19.20 -10.49
CA ALA A 108 5.19 20.39 -10.50
C ALA A 108 4.34 21.68 -10.35
N ASN A 109 4.82 22.65 -9.57
CA ASN A 109 4.16 23.94 -9.31
C ASN A 109 2.76 23.80 -8.67
N VAL A 110 2.61 22.82 -7.77
CA VAL A 110 1.46 22.71 -6.87
C VAL A 110 1.96 22.69 -5.43
N GLU A 111 2.12 23.87 -4.86
CA GLU A 111 2.80 24.09 -3.57
C GLU A 111 1.83 24.06 -2.37
N SER A 112 0.52 24.11 -2.62
CA SER A 112 -0.54 24.12 -1.61
C SER A 112 -1.67 23.14 -1.94
N SER A 113 -2.24 22.54 -0.89
CA SER A 113 -3.38 21.61 -1.00
C SER A 113 -4.68 22.26 -1.44
N THR A 114 -4.71 23.59 -1.55
CA THR A 114 -5.87 24.39 -1.93
C THR A 114 -5.54 25.44 -3.00
N LEU A 115 -4.49 25.22 -3.79
CA LEU A 115 -4.06 26.16 -4.83
C LEU A 115 -5.09 26.26 -5.97
N ASN A 116 -5.58 27.48 -6.21
CA ASN A 116 -6.42 27.82 -7.37
C ASN A 116 -6.01 29.21 -7.88
N ALA A 117 -4.85 29.26 -8.52
CA ALA A 117 -4.27 30.44 -9.14
C ALA A 117 -3.46 30.02 -10.37
N ASP A 118 -3.14 30.99 -11.23
CA ASP A 118 -2.05 30.79 -12.19
C ASP A 118 -0.70 30.83 -11.47
N ASN A 119 0.39 30.76 -12.22
CA ASN A 119 1.73 30.78 -11.64
C ASN A 119 2.13 32.11 -11.00
N GLY A 120 1.29 33.16 -11.06
CA GLY A 120 1.45 34.38 -10.26
C GLY A 120 2.70 35.22 -10.54
N ILE A 121 3.44 34.96 -11.62
CA ILE A 121 4.67 35.69 -11.96
C ILE A 121 4.42 36.69 -13.09
N ARG A 122 4.55 36.26 -14.36
CA ARG A 122 4.35 37.09 -15.55
C ARG A 122 4.03 36.23 -16.77
N ASN A 123 3.49 36.86 -17.79
CA ASN A 123 3.24 36.22 -19.07
C ASN A 123 4.54 35.73 -19.73
N ASN A 124 4.46 34.56 -20.38
CA ASN A 124 5.58 33.95 -21.09
C ASN A 124 6.83 33.70 -20.20
N GLU A 125 6.65 33.42 -18.90
CA GLU A 125 7.76 33.13 -17.97
C GLU A 125 8.51 31.87 -18.42
N ARG A 126 9.84 31.93 -18.47
CA ARG A 126 10.69 30.83 -18.96
C ARG A 126 11.27 29.92 -17.86
N GLY A 127 11.11 30.32 -16.61
CA GLY A 127 11.65 29.68 -15.43
C GLY A 127 10.78 28.56 -14.86
N LEU A 128 11.18 28.11 -13.69
CA LEU A 128 10.64 26.94 -12.99
C LEU A 128 9.12 27.02 -12.81
N ALA A 129 8.61 28.20 -12.43
CA ALA A 129 7.19 28.47 -12.14
C ALA A 129 6.23 28.23 -13.31
N ASN A 130 6.75 27.99 -14.52
CA ASN A 130 5.92 27.69 -15.70
C ASN A 130 6.21 26.30 -16.29
N SER A 131 6.99 25.48 -15.59
CA SER A 131 7.06 24.04 -15.81
C SER A 131 5.74 23.38 -15.39
N PHE A 132 5.39 22.25 -16.02
CA PHE A 132 4.30 21.41 -15.52
C PHE A 132 4.66 19.95 -15.74
N GLY A 133 4.10 19.04 -14.95
CA GLY A 133 4.39 17.62 -15.09
C GLY A 133 3.97 16.84 -13.86
N THR A 134 4.03 15.52 -13.98
CA THR A 134 3.61 14.60 -12.92
C THR A 134 4.68 13.56 -12.67
N SER A 135 4.99 13.36 -11.39
CA SER A 135 5.83 12.28 -10.87
C SER A 135 4.94 11.20 -10.29
N ASN A 136 5.16 9.95 -10.70
CA ASN A 136 4.59 8.76 -10.08
C ASN A 136 5.73 7.92 -9.53
N GLY A 137 5.66 7.58 -8.25
CA GLY A 137 6.69 6.77 -7.61
C GLY A 137 6.16 5.85 -6.54
N PHE A 138 7.04 5.00 -6.04
CA PHE A 138 6.77 4.11 -4.92
C PHE A 138 8.03 3.85 -4.10
N ALA A 139 7.81 3.41 -2.86
CA ALA A 139 8.81 2.77 -2.03
C ALA A 139 8.17 1.58 -1.31
N ARG A 140 8.89 0.46 -1.18
CA ARG A 140 8.45 -0.71 -0.41
C ARG A 140 9.62 -1.34 0.32
N THR A 141 9.32 -1.97 1.45
CA THR A 141 10.28 -2.82 2.14
C THR A 141 10.31 -4.21 1.51
N ASP A 142 11.49 -4.68 1.13
CA ASP A 142 11.75 -6.06 0.73
C ASP A 142 12.55 -6.77 1.85
N GLY A 143 12.10 -6.59 3.10
CA GLY A 143 12.76 -7.08 4.31
C GLY A 143 13.64 -6.02 4.98
N VAL A 144 14.95 -6.07 4.73
CA VAL A 144 15.92 -5.12 5.32
C VAL A 144 16.23 -3.95 4.38
N THR A 145 15.90 -4.09 3.09
CA THR A 145 16.16 -3.09 2.05
C THR A 145 14.89 -2.38 1.62
N ILE A 146 15.02 -1.11 1.24
CA ILE A 146 13.95 -0.34 0.62
C ILE A 146 14.17 -0.33 -0.90
N THR A 147 13.21 -0.87 -1.64
CA THR A 147 13.15 -0.73 -3.10
C THR A 147 12.27 0.46 -3.44
N GLN A 148 12.74 1.34 -4.32
CA GLN A 148 12.01 2.52 -4.73
C GLN A 148 12.23 2.87 -6.20
N GLN A 149 11.28 3.62 -6.76
CA GLN A 149 11.34 4.11 -8.13
C GLN A 149 10.48 5.37 -8.22
N THR A 150 10.88 6.28 -9.10
CA THR A 150 10.04 7.38 -9.52
C THR A 150 10.20 7.63 -11.01
N ILE A 151 9.12 7.99 -11.70
CA ILE A 151 9.12 8.41 -13.09
C ILE A 151 8.33 9.71 -13.20
N TYR A 152 8.92 10.68 -13.88
CA TYR A 152 8.35 11.98 -14.17
C TYR A 152 8.39 12.28 -15.66
N VAL A 153 7.29 12.87 -16.13
CA VAL A 153 7.18 13.48 -17.45
C VAL A 153 6.54 14.85 -17.29
N GLY A 154 7.10 15.84 -17.97
CA GLY A 154 6.64 17.21 -17.93
C GLY A 154 7.01 18.01 -19.18
N GLY A 155 6.47 19.22 -19.23
CA GLY A 155 6.72 20.21 -20.25
C GLY A 155 6.72 21.61 -19.65
N HIS A 156 6.43 22.60 -20.48
CA HIS A 156 6.48 24.00 -20.08
C HIS A 156 5.36 24.80 -20.75
N GLY A 157 4.75 25.75 -20.02
CA GLY A 157 3.55 26.47 -20.43
C GLY A 157 3.72 27.40 -21.64
N ASN A 158 4.89 28.01 -21.85
CA ASN A 158 5.11 28.91 -23.00
C ASN A 158 5.08 28.20 -24.37
N SER A 159 5.63 26.99 -24.44
CA SER A 159 5.75 26.15 -25.64
C SER A 159 6.37 24.82 -25.22
N ILE A 160 6.07 23.76 -25.97
CA ILE A 160 6.73 22.45 -25.87
C ILE A 160 7.48 22.22 -27.17
N ASN A 161 8.74 22.65 -27.21
CA ASN A 161 9.65 22.24 -28.28
C ASN A 161 10.28 20.88 -27.98
N ASP A 162 10.55 20.66 -26.68
CA ASP A 162 11.07 19.42 -26.11
C ASP A 162 10.43 19.17 -24.74
N ILE A 163 10.46 17.93 -24.28
CA ILE A 163 9.88 17.51 -22.98
C ILE A 163 10.96 17.35 -21.89
N SER A 164 10.55 17.54 -20.64
CA SER A 164 11.34 17.22 -19.46
C SER A 164 10.95 15.85 -18.93
N ARG A 165 11.94 15.03 -18.58
CA ARG A 165 11.73 13.67 -18.07
C ARG A 165 12.80 13.28 -17.07
N TYR A 166 12.40 12.53 -16.05
CA TYR A 166 13.27 12.07 -14.98
C TYR A 166 12.82 10.69 -14.52
N ALA A 167 13.77 9.81 -14.25
CA ALA A 167 13.50 8.51 -13.64
C ALA A 167 14.65 8.15 -12.70
N SER A 168 14.34 7.50 -11.58
CA SER A 168 15.37 7.12 -10.60
C SER A 168 14.95 5.94 -9.75
N SER A 169 15.77 4.89 -9.76
CA SER A 169 15.63 3.74 -8.86
C SER A 169 16.12 3.99 -7.44
N SER A 170 16.61 5.20 -7.14
CA SER A 170 17.10 5.61 -5.82
C SER A 170 16.24 6.67 -5.16
N HIS A 171 15.11 7.07 -5.77
CA HIS A 171 14.16 8.03 -5.23
C HIS A 171 12.73 7.50 -5.38
N CYS A 172 11.84 7.91 -4.48
CA CYS A 172 10.41 7.61 -4.56
C CYS A 172 9.58 8.82 -5.01
N ILE A 173 10.18 10.01 -5.03
CA ILE A 173 9.61 11.27 -5.52
C ILE A 173 10.67 11.96 -6.36
N GLY A 174 10.31 12.46 -7.55
CA GLY A 174 11.27 13.18 -8.38
C GLY A 174 10.60 14.04 -9.42
N LEU A 175 10.62 15.35 -9.21
CA LEU A 175 10.16 16.35 -10.17
C LEU A 175 11.36 16.98 -10.87
N ARG A 176 11.27 17.12 -12.19
CA ARG A 176 12.25 17.83 -13.01
C ARG A 176 11.64 19.04 -13.68
N TYR A 177 12.02 20.21 -13.21
CA TYR A 177 11.58 21.46 -13.76
C TYR A 177 12.38 21.76 -15.02
N GLY A 178 11.67 21.94 -16.14
CA GLY A 178 12.28 22.19 -17.45
C GLY A 178 11.87 23.53 -18.01
N ASN A 179 12.68 24.12 -18.89
CA ASN A 179 12.25 25.25 -19.71
C ASN A 179 11.48 24.77 -20.97
N GLN A 180 11.25 25.68 -21.92
CA GLN A 180 10.47 25.49 -23.16
C GLN A 180 11.11 24.50 -24.14
N ASN A 181 12.41 24.26 -23.96
CA ASN A 181 13.22 23.32 -24.72
C ASN A 181 13.61 22.10 -23.86
N GLY A 182 12.90 21.84 -22.75
CA GLY A 182 13.18 20.70 -21.87
C GLY A 182 14.51 20.80 -21.10
N ASP A 183 15.21 21.94 -21.16
CA ASP A 183 16.47 22.13 -20.44
C ASP A 183 16.22 22.13 -18.94
N ASN A 184 17.12 21.49 -18.18
CA ASN A 184 16.97 21.38 -16.73
C ASN A 184 17.07 22.74 -16.05
N LEU A 185 16.04 23.10 -15.29
CA LEU A 185 16.04 24.27 -14.40
C LEU A 185 16.22 23.90 -12.93
N GLY A 186 15.98 22.63 -12.57
CA GLY A 186 16.10 22.18 -11.20
C GLY A 186 15.38 20.86 -10.95
N LEU A 187 15.66 20.28 -9.78
CA LEU A 187 15.06 19.04 -9.30
C LEU A 187 14.45 19.24 -7.92
N THR A 188 13.35 18.55 -7.65
CA THR A 188 12.90 18.27 -6.28
C THR A 188 12.74 16.77 -6.15
N THR A 189 13.63 16.15 -5.38
CA THR A 189 13.76 14.70 -5.27
C THR A 189 13.78 14.28 -3.81
N ALA A 190 13.20 13.12 -3.54
CA ALA A 190 13.26 12.51 -2.22
C ALA A 190 13.31 10.99 -2.28
N SER A 191 14.02 10.41 -1.33
CA SER A 191 14.12 8.96 -1.10
C SER A 191 13.45 8.60 0.23
N LEU A 192 12.80 7.44 0.30
CA LEU A 192 12.33 6.90 1.57
C LEU A 192 13.53 6.34 2.34
N ILE A 193 13.68 6.71 3.61
CA ILE A 193 14.78 6.25 4.46
C ILE A 193 14.33 5.33 5.58
N ALA A 194 13.06 5.40 6.01
CA ALA A 194 12.53 4.52 7.05
C ALA A 194 11.00 4.39 6.96
N PHE A 195 10.52 3.18 7.22
CA PHE A 195 9.15 2.90 7.62
C PHE A 195 9.08 2.91 9.14
N ASN A 196 8.23 3.75 9.73
CA ASN A 196 8.17 3.96 11.16
C ASN A 196 6.83 3.45 11.71
N LEU A 197 6.77 3.22 13.03
CA LEU A 197 5.49 3.02 13.69
C LEU A 197 4.60 4.26 13.49
N GLY A 198 3.45 4.08 12.85
CA GLY A 198 2.49 5.14 12.58
C GLY A 198 2.96 6.20 11.57
N GLY A 199 3.90 5.86 10.68
CA GLY A 199 4.40 6.83 9.71
C GLY A 199 5.60 6.37 8.88
N PHE A 200 6.32 7.34 8.31
CA PHE A 200 7.51 7.09 7.52
C PHE A 200 8.40 8.33 7.46
N THR A 201 9.67 8.16 7.08
CA THR A 201 10.60 9.26 6.90
C THR A 201 11.16 9.24 5.48
N ILE A 202 11.14 10.40 4.83
CA ILE A 202 11.83 10.65 3.57
C ILE A 202 13.05 11.55 3.81
N ASN A 203 14.01 11.52 2.88
CA ASN A 203 15.08 12.50 2.79
C ASN A 203 15.01 13.23 1.45
N VAL A 204 14.88 14.55 1.51
CA VAL A 204 14.88 15.46 0.36
C VAL A 204 16.32 15.86 0.06
N ASP A 205 16.88 15.38 -1.03
CA ASP A 205 18.29 15.58 -1.40
C ASP A 205 18.48 16.65 -2.50
N ASN A 206 17.43 16.99 -3.24
CA ASN A 206 17.36 18.19 -4.08
C ASN A 206 16.05 18.93 -3.82
N PHE A 207 16.10 20.25 -3.76
CA PHE A 207 14.94 21.11 -3.54
C PHE A 207 15.06 22.35 -4.42
N SER A 208 14.18 22.46 -5.43
CA SER A 208 14.09 23.63 -6.32
C SER A 208 12.79 24.38 -6.12
N ASP A 209 11.73 23.70 -5.69
CA ASP A 209 10.48 24.33 -5.30
C ASP A 209 9.70 23.46 -4.31
N SER A 210 8.77 24.09 -3.61
CA SER A 210 7.83 23.38 -2.72
C SER A 210 6.84 22.56 -3.55
N VAL A 211 6.40 21.43 -3.01
CA VAL A 211 5.38 20.62 -3.69
C VAL A 211 4.54 19.81 -2.71
N VAL A 212 3.25 19.76 -2.98
CA VAL A 212 2.33 18.82 -2.34
C VAL A 212 2.47 17.45 -2.99
N VAL A 213 2.68 16.45 -2.14
CA VAL A 213 2.76 15.05 -2.53
C VAL A 213 1.57 14.32 -1.95
N LEU A 214 0.78 13.69 -2.82
CA LEU A 214 -0.24 12.74 -2.43
C LEU A 214 0.41 11.37 -2.22
N PHE A 215 -0.03 10.63 -1.21
CA PHE A 215 0.45 9.29 -0.97
C PHE A 215 -0.66 8.30 -0.62
N GLN A 216 -0.39 7.03 -0.91
CA GLN A 216 -1.15 5.87 -0.47
C GLN A 216 -0.21 4.92 0.26
N ALA A 217 -0.41 4.77 1.56
CA ALA A 217 0.35 3.86 2.41
C ALA A 217 -0.42 2.56 2.63
N TYR A 218 0.29 1.45 2.73
CA TYR A 218 -0.30 0.13 2.96
C TYR A 218 0.43 -0.56 4.11
N ASP A 219 -0.34 -1.28 4.93
CA ASP A 219 0.16 -2.20 5.96
C ASP A 219 0.81 -3.43 5.31
#